data_AF-A0A520HRY1-F1
#
_entry.id   AF-A0A520HRY1-F1
#
_cell.length_a   1.000
_cell.length_b   1.000
_cell.length_c   1.000
_cell.angle_alpha   90.00
_cell.angle_beta   90.00
_cell.angle_gamma   90.00
#
_symmetry.space_group_name_H-M   'P 1'
#
loop_
_entity.id
_entity.type
_entity.pdbx_description
1 polymer ?
#
loop_
_entity_poly.entity_id
_entity_poly.type
_entity_poly.pdbx_seq_one_letter_code
_entity_poly.pdbx_strand_id
1 'polypeptide(L)'
;MRLRSLLFVPGDRSERFAKAAASGADALILDLEDSVAPSRKAAARAAVAAFLAEPRTLPLLVRVNPLGSDYLDDDLAAAAGADGLMLPKAEGAASIEALGSRTDLAILPVATETPAAMFQLGTYAIVARRLLGLTWGAEDLPAAIGASTSREADGRYT
;
A
#
# COMPACT_ATOMS: atom_id res chain seq x y z
N MET A 1 -16.23 -9.15 1.65
CA MET A 1 -16.13 -8.13 0.59
C MET A 1 -15.34 -8.71 -0.57
N ARG A 2 -15.67 -8.42 -1.84
CA ARG A 2 -14.90 -8.89 -3.00
C ARG A 2 -14.26 -7.69 -3.68
N LEU A 3 -12.94 -7.54 -3.55
CA LEU A 3 -12.15 -6.45 -4.12
C LEU A 3 -11.61 -6.88 -5.50
N ARG A 4 -12.27 -6.45 -6.58
CA ARG A 4 -11.85 -6.76 -7.97
C ARG A 4 -10.93 -5.69 -8.54
N SER A 5 -11.07 -4.45 -8.06
CA SER A 5 -10.26 -3.31 -8.47
C SER A 5 -9.92 -2.43 -7.27
N LEU A 6 -8.65 -2.05 -7.17
CA LEU A 6 -8.15 -1.10 -6.18
C LEU A 6 -7.48 0.05 -6.95
N LEU A 7 -8.00 1.26 -6.78
CA LEU A 7 -7.50 2.42 -7.51
C LEU A 7 -6.52 3.21 -6.64
N PHE A 8 -5.28 3.32 -7.10
CA PHE A 8 -4.27 4.18 -6.48
C PHE A 8 -4.55 5.66 -6.72
N VAL A 9 -4.42 6.46 -5.67
CA VAL A 9 -4.53 7.92 -5.72
C VAL A 9 -3.41 8.53 -4.88
N PRO A 10 -2.53 9.37 -5.46
CA PRO A 10 -1.46 10.02 -4.70
C PRO A 10 -2.04 10.88 -3.58
N GLY A 11 -1.53 10.71 -2.36
CA GLY A 11 -2.01 11.39 -1.17
C GLY A 11 -1.86 12.91 -1.23
N ASP A 12 -0.93 13.41 -2.04
CA ASP A 12 -0.70 14.85 -2.27
C ASP A 12 -1.57 15.45 -3.38
N ARG A 13 -2.50 14.67 -3.94
CA ARG A 13 -3.48 15.06 -4.99
C ARG A 13 -4.91 14.94 -4.48
N SER A 14 -5.21 15.60 -3.35
CA SER A 14 -6.51 15.52 -2.69
C SER A 14 -7.69 15.95 -3.56
N GLU A 15 -7.45 16.82 -4.56
CA GLU A 15 -8.44 17.21 -5.57
C GLU A 15 -8.97 16.02 -6.39
N ARG A 16 -8.27 14.88 -6.38
CA ARG A 16 -8.65 13.66 -7.11
C ARG A 16 -9.47 12.68 -6.27
N PHE A 17 -9.50 12.80 -4.94
CA PHE A 17 -10.07 11.78 -4.05
C PHE A 17 -11.56 11.53 -4.31
N ALA A 18 -12.37 12.59 -4.35
CA ALA A 18 -13.80 12.48 -4.62
C ALA A 18 -14.10 11.88 -6.00
N LYS A 19 -13.35 12.28 -7.03
CA LYS A 19 -13.49 11.72 -8.38
C LYS A 19 -13.09 10.25 -8.43
N ALA A 20 -12.02 9.87 -7.73
CA ALA A 20 -11.59 8.48 -7.63
C ALA A 20 -12.63 7.62 -6.90
N ALA A 21 -13.23 8.13 -5.81
CA ALA A 21 -14.30 7.46 -5.08
C ALA A 21 -15.54 7.20 -5.96
N ALA A 22 -15.82 8.11 -6.90
CA ALA A 22 -16.90 7.98 -7.87
C ALA A 22 -16.55 7.14 -9.13
N SER A 23 -15.34 6.58 -9.21
CA SER A 23 -14.87 5.88 -10.43
C SER A 23 -15.51 4.52 -10.69
N GLY A 24 -16.17 3.93 -9.69
CA GLY A 24 -16.65 2.54 -9.73
C GLY A 24 -15.61 1.50 -9.31
N ALA A 25 -14.44 1.91 -8.82
CA ALA A 25 -13.50 1.02 -8.15
C ALA A 25 -14.10 0.43 -6.86
N ASP A 26 -13.71 -0.80 -6.51
CA ASP A 26 -14.21 -1.45 -5.30
C ASP A 26 -13.56 -0.88 -4.02
N ALA A 27 -12.35 -0.32 -4.13
CA ALA A 27 -11.67 0.40 -3.06
C ALA A 27 -10.67 1.42 -3.63
N LEU A 28 -10.30 2.41 -2.80
CA LEU A 28 -9.16 3.29 -3.08
C LEU A 28 -7.94 2.88 -2.26
N ILE A 29 -6.76 3.11 -2.83
CA ILE A 29 -5.49 3.12 -2.11
C ILE A 29 -4.99 4.56 -2.14
N LEU A 30 -5.10 5.24 -1.00
CA LEU A 30 -4.53 6.57 -0.80
C LEU A 30 -3.03 6.40 -0.52
N ASP A 31 -2.20 6.89 -1.41
CA ASP A 31 -0.78 6.57 -1.40
C ASP A 31 0.06 7.66 -0.71
N LEU A 32 0.83 7.28 0.32
CA LEU A 32 1.77 8.16 1.02
C LEU A 32 3.24 7.84 0.67
N GLU A 33 3.48 6.83 -0.17
CA GLU A 33 4.81 6.30 -0.48
C GLU A 33 5.35 6.89 -1.79
N ASP A 34 5.56 6.08 -2.84
CA ASP A 34 6.37 6.46 -4.00
C ASP A 34 5.71 7.49 -4.93
N SER A 35 4.38 7.65 -4.92
CA SER A 35 3.75 8.75 -5.67
C SER A 35 3.84 10.10 -4.98
N VAL A 36 4.38 10.17 -3.76
CA VAL A 36 4.46 11.39 -2.95
C VAL A 36 5.91 11.76 -2.67
N ALA A 37 6.34 12.90 -3.23
CA ALA A 37 7.66 13.46 -2.98
C ALA A 37 7.90 13.70 -1.47
N PRO A 38 9.13 13.55 -0.94
CA PRO A 38 9.42 13.73 0.48
C PRO A 38 8.91 15.05 1.08
N SER A 39 9.09 16.16 0.35
CA SER A 39 8.63 17.50 0.76
C SER A 39 7.11 17.65 0.83
N ARG A 40 6.36 16.72 0.25
CA ARG A 40 4.89 16.71 0.18
C ARG A 40 4.25 15.72 1.16
N LYS A 41 5.01 14.82 1.79
CA LYS A 41 4.48 13.77 2.68
C LYS A 41 3.65 14.32 3.84
N ALA A 42 4.08 15.41 4.47
CA ALA A 42 3.31 16.04 5.55
C ALA A 42 1.93 16.55 5.07
N ALA A 43 1.89 17.22 3.91
CA ALA A 43 0.64 17.70 3.32
C ALA A 43 -0.26 16.54 2.85
N ALA A 44 0.34 15.48 2.29
CA ALA A 44 -0.36 14.28 1.88
C ALA A 44 -1.05 13.59 3.06
N ARG A 45 -0.33 13.41 4.18
CA ARG A 45 -0.88 12.84 5.42
C ARG A 45 -2.06 13.65 5.93
N ALA A 46 -1.95 14.98 5.98
CA ALA A 46 -3.04 15.84 6.41
C ALA A 46 -4.28 15.68 5.52
N ALA A 47 -4.10 15.62 4.21
CA ALA A 47 -5.19 15.41 3.26
C ALA A 47 -5.84 14.03 3.38
N VAL A 48 -5.03 12.97 3.52
CA VAL A 48 -5.51 11.60 3.73
C VAL A 48 -6.31 11.50 5.03
N ALA A 49 -5.79 12.01 6.14
CA ALA A 49 -6.49 11.99 7.43
C ALA A 49 -7.82 12.75 7.38
N ALA A 50 -7.85 13.92 6.72
CA ALA A 50 -9.07 14.69 6.54
C ALA A 50 -10.12 13.92 5.73
N PHE A 51 -9.71 13.29 4.61
CA PHE A 51 -10.63 12.52 3.77
C PHE A 51 -11.13 11.23 4.45
N LEU A 52 -10.30 10.57 5.25
CA LEU A 52 -10.71 9.40 6.04
C LEU A 52 -11.77 9.72 7.11
N ALA A 53 -11.85 10.98 7.56
CA ALA A 53 -12.83 11.45 8.53
C ALA A 53 -14.20 11.78 7.90
N GLU A 54 -14.30 11.84 6.57
CA GLU A 54 -15.54 12.11 5.87
C GLU A 54 -16.43 10.85 5.74
N PRO A 55 -17.76 11.00 5.63
CA PRO A 55 -18.65 9.90 5.28
C PRO A 55 -18.26 9.31 3.92
N ARG A 56 -18.10 7.98 3.86
CA ARG A 56 -17.60 7.27 2.67
C ARG A 56 -18.53 6.16 2.21
N THR A 57 -18.49 5.92 0.90
CA THR A 57 -19.34 4.96 0.18
C THR A 57 -18.62 3.69 -0.26
N LEU A 58 -17.28 3.68 -0.14
CA LEU A 58 -16.41 2.57 -0.48
C LEU A 58 -15.24 2.49 0.51
N PRO A 59 -14.58 1.33 0.63
CA PRO A 59 -13.41 1.21 1.48
C PRO A 59 -12.19 1.99 1.00
N LEU A 60 -11.46 2.51 1.98
CA LEU A 60 -10.26 3.31 1.80
C LEU A 60 -9.10 2.61 2.50
N LEU A 61 -8.13 2.16 1.70
CA LEU A 61 -6.85 1.69 2.17
C LEU A 61 -5.84 2.82 2.08
N VAL A 62 -4.83 2.79 2.95
CA VAL A 62 -3.68 3.72 2.88
C VAL A 62 -2.42 2.92 2.61
N ARG A 63 -1.69 3.26 1.54
CA ARG A 63 -0.32 2.75 1.35
C ARG A 63 0.64 3.63 2.14
N VAL A 64 1.21 3.06 3.19
CA VAL A 64 2.18 3.72 4.08
C VAL A 64 3.59 3.60 3.51
N ASN A 65 4.54 4.38 4.04
CA ASN A 65 5.95 4.16 3.74
C ASN A 65 6.47 2.84 4.37
N PRO A 66 7.58 2.26 3.87
CA PRO A 66 8.07 0.95 4.31
C PRO A 66 8.44 0.90 5.81
N LEU A 67 8.51 -0.32 6.35
CA LEU A 67 9.07 -0.58 7.67
C LEU A 67 10.49 0.01 7.79
N GLY A 68 10.78 0.64 8.93
CA GLY A 68 12.07 1.27 9.19
C GLY A 68 12.26 2.64 8.54
N SER A 69 11.29 3.15 7.77
CA SER A 69 11.31 4.53 7.30
C SER A 69 10.97 5.53 8.42
N ASP A 70 11.56 6.72 8.36
CA ASP A 70 11.26 7.83 9.28
C ASP A 70 9.82 8.38 9.12
N TYR A 71 9.07 7.91 8.12
CA TYR A 71 7.73 8.38 7.81
C TYR A 71 6.61 7.51 8.39
N LEU A 72 6.92 6.25 8.74
CA LEU A 72 5.90 5.25 9.05
C LEU A 72 5.02 5.66 10.25
N ASP A 73 5.61 6.19 11.31
CA ASP A 73 4.84 6.55 12.52
C ASP A 73 3.82 7.65 12.23
N ASP A 74 4.20 8.68 11.47
CA ASP A 74 3.27 9.72 11.05
C ASP A 74 2.20 9.18 10.07
N ASP A 75 2.58 8.26 9.18
CA ASP A 75 1.66 7.67 8.22
C ASP A 75 0.60 6.81 8.93
N LEU A 76 1.00 6.05 9.96
CA LEU A 76 0.08 5.28 10.80
C LEU A 76 -0.89 6.19 11.55
N ALA A 77 -0.42 7.33 12.07
CA ALA A 77 -1.29 8.31 12.70
C ALA A 77 -2.31 8.88 11.70
N ALA A 78 -1.88 9.20 10.48
CA ALA A 78 -2.77 9.68 9.42
C ALA A 78 -3.77 8.62 8.93
N ALA A 79 -3.38 7.34 8.97
CA ALA A 79 -4.18 6.21 8.50
C ALA A 79 -5.11 5.59 9.55
N ALA A 80 -5.20 6.15 10.76
CA ALA A 80 -5.96 5.58 11.87
C ALA A 80 -7.46 5.31 11.54
N GLY A 81 -8.04 6.08 10.62
CA GLY A 81 -9.41 5.91 10.15
C GLY A 81 -9.60 5.00 8.93
N ALA A 82 -8.53 4.41 8.39
CA ALA A 82 -8.59 3.57 7.19
C ALA A 82 -9.26 2.21 7.44
N ASP A 83 -9.74 1.55 6.37
CA ASP A 83 -10.25 0.17 6.44
C ASP A 83 -9.14 -0.88 6.39
N GLY A 84 -7.93 -0.46 6.02
CA GLY A 84 -6.77 -1.31 5.91
C GLY A 84 -5.53 -0.54 5.50
N LEU A 85 -4.38 -1.18 5.69
CA LEU A 85 -3.10 -0.64 5.27
C LEU A 85 -2.56 -1.45 4.11
N MET A 86 -1.93 -0.78 3.16
CA MET A 86 -1.06 -1.42 2.18
C MET A 86 0.39 -1.24 2.61
N LEU A 87 1.11 -2.35 2.74
CA LEU A 87 2.51 -2.35 3.19
C LEU A 87 3.43 -2.63 2.00
N PRO A 88 4.17 -1.62 1.48
CA PRO A 88 5.20 -1.85 0.47
C PRO A 88 6.39 -2.60 1.08
N LYS A 89 7.16 -3.26 0.22
CA LYS A 89 8.44 -3.92 0.54
C LYS A 89 8.32 -4.90 1.72
N ALA A 90 7.19 -5.62 1.79
CA ALA A 90 6.93 -6.58 2.85
C ALA A 90 7.68 -7.90 2.60
N GLU A 91 8.34 -8.43 3.63
CA GLU A 91 9.15 -9.64 3.57
C GLU A 91 8.56 -10.76 4.46
N GLY A 92 7.39 -11.27 4.06
CA GLY A 92 6.73 -12.38 4.75
C GLY A 92 6.02 -12.02 6.07
N ALA A 93 5.78 -13.04 6.89
CA ALA A 93 5.04 -12.93 8.15
C ALA A 93 5.65 -11.92 9.12
N ALA A 94 6.98 -11.87 9.20
CA ALA A 94 7.69 -10.98 10.14
C ALA A 94 7.35 -9.50 9.90
N SER A 95 7.23 -9.06 8.64
CA SER A 95 6.81 -7.69 8.33
C SER A 95 5.37 -7.41 8.78
N ILE A 96 4.48 -8.39 8.65
CA ILE A 96 3.07 -8.26 9.05
C ILE A 96 2.93 -8.23 10.56
N GLU A 97 3.70 -9.04 11.29
CA GLU A 97 3.75 -9.02 12.75
C GLU A 97 4.33 -7.72 13.28
N ALA A 98 5.42 -7.24 12.68
CA ALA A 98 6.04 -5.97 13.03
C ALA A 98 5.06 -4.80 12.86
N LEU A 99 4.39 -4.70 11.69
CA LEU A 99 3.38 -3.65 11.48
C LEU A 99 2.16 -3.86 12.37
N GLY A 100 1.67 -5.10 12.51
CA GLY A 100 0.50 -5.46 13.30
C GLY A 100 0.70 -5.29 14.82
N SER A 101 1.92 -5.08 15.29
CA SER A 101 2.20 -4.66 16.67
C SER A 101 1.91 -3.16 16.93
N ARG A 102 1.77 -2.38 15.85
CA ARG A 102 1.56 -0.92 15.88
C ARG A 102 0.13 -0.53 15.50
N THR A 103 -0.68 -1.45 14.99
CA THR A 103 -2.04 -1.20 14.50
C THR A 103 -2.88 -2.49 14.46
N ASP A 104 -4.19 -2.36 14.63
CA ASP A 104 -5.14 -3.46 14.49
C ASP A 104 -5.75 -3.58 13.09
N LEU A 105 -5.43 -2.65 12.19
CA LEU A 105 -5.91 -2.67 10.81
C LEU A 105 -5.42 -3.91 10.06
N ALA A 106 -6.27 -4.43 9.17
CA ALA A 106 -5.88 -5.51 8.27
C ALA A 106 -4.89 -4.98 7.22
N ILE A 107 -3.97 -5.84 6.79
CA ILE A 107 -2.81 -5.47 5.98
C ILE A 107 -2.88 -6.13 4.61
N LEU A 108 -2.63 -5.36 3.56
CA LEU A 108 -2.45 -5.79 2.18
C LEU A 108 -0.97 -5.60 1.81
N PRO A 109 -0.09 -6.61 1.98
CA PRO A 109 1.30 -6.47 1.60
C PRO A 109 1.48 -6.46 0.09
N VAL A 110 2.51 -5.74 -0.35
CA VAL A 110 3.14 -6.05 -1.64
C VAL A 110 4.20 -7.11 -1.39
N ALA A 111 3.83 -8.34 -1.72
CA ALA A 111 4.48 -9.54 -1.22
C ALA A 111 5.75 -9.93 -1.99
N THR A 112 6.10 -9.19 -3.05
CA THR A 112 7.17 -9.58 -3.98
C THR A 112 8.11 -8.44 -4.35
N GLU A 113 8.03 -7.26 -3.75
CA GLU A 113 8.84 -6.08 -4.16
C GLU A 113 10.33 -6.19 -3.81
N THR A 114 10.75 -7.15 -2.97
CA THR A 114 12.15 -7.34 -2.60
C THR A 114 12.64 -8.76 -2.93
N PRO A 115 13.96 -8.95 -3.18
CA PRO A 115 14.52 -10.28 -3.45
C PRO A 115 14.28 -11.27 -2.30
N ALA A 116 14.34 -10.80 -1.05
CA ALA A 116 14.14 -11.65 0.12
C ALA A 116 12.68 -12.11 0.26
N ALA A 117 11.71 -11.26 -0.12
CA ALA A 117 10.29 -11.58 -0.04
C ALA A 117 9.92 -12.85 -0.83
N MET A 118 10.61 -13.11 -1.94
CA MET A 118 10.37 -14.30 -2.78
C MET A 118 10.55 -15.62 -2.03
N PHE A 119 11.48 -15.68 -1.08
CA PHE A 119 11.73 -16.87 -0.26
C PHE A 119 10.80 -16.96 0.95
N GLN A 120 10.06 -15.89 1.25
CA GLN A 120 9.21 -15.78 2.45
C GLN A 120 7.71 -15.86 2.14
N LEU A 121 7.31 -15.95 0.87
CA LEU A 121 5.88 -15.98 0.47
C LEU A 121 5.02 -17.00 1.23
N GLY A 122 5.56 -18.20 1.48
CA GLY A 122 4.84 -19.25 2.21
C GLY A 122 4.53 -18.88 3.68
N THR A 123 5.30 -17.96 4.27
CA THR A 123 5.14 -17.58 5.68
C THR A 123 3.88 -16.76 5.93
N TYR A 124 3.32 -16.08 4.91
CA TYR A 124 2.07 -15.30 5.05
C TYR A 124 0.89 -16.15 5.55
N ALA A 125 0.91 -17.48 5.34
CA ALA A 125 -0.10 -18.39 5.87
C ALA A 125 -0.20 -18.34 7.41
N ILE A 126 0.90 -18.04 8.11
CA ILE A 126 0.97 -17.94 9.58
C ILE A 126 0.12 -16.76 10.08
N VAL A 127 0.14 -15.66 9.32
CA VAL A 127 -0.49 -14.38 9.66
C VAL A 127 -1.79 -14.14 8.89
N ALA A 128 -2.38 -15.17 8.28
CA ALA A 128 -3.52 -15.06 7.36
C ALA A 128 -4.70 -14.23 7.91
N ARG A 129 -4.94 -14.26 9.22
CA ARG A 129 -6.03 -13.48 9.85
C ARG A 129 -5.79 -11.96 9.85
N ARG A 130 -4.55 -11.51 9.69
CA ARG A 130 -4.18 -10.10 9.58
C ARG A 130 -4.23 -9.60 8.13
N LEU A 131 -4.43 -10.47 7.14
CA LEU A 131 -4.29 -10.13 5.72
C LEU A 131 -5.63 -9.83 5.05
N LEU A 132 -5.66 -8.79 4.21
CA LEU A 132 -6.74 -8.54 3.25
C LEU A 132 -6.58 -9.36 1.96
N GLY A 133 -5.36 -9.80 1.69
CA GLY A 133 -4.94 -10.49 0.47
C GLY A 133 -3.43 -10.41 0.34
N LEU A 134 -2.89 -10.77 -0.82
CA LEU A 134 -1.50 -10.54 -1.21
C LEU A 134 -1.49 -9.81 -2.55
N THR A 135 -0.63 -8.81 -2.69
CA THR A 135 -0.42 -8.11 -3.98
C THR A 135 0.97 -8.41 -4.54
N TRP A 136 1.08 -8.29 -5.86
CA TRP A 136 2.32 -8.53 -6.60
C TRP A 136 2.93 -7.20 -7.05
N GLY A 137 4.18 -6.96 -6.66
CA GLY A 137 4.96 -5.80 -7.09
C GLY A 137 5.73 -6.13 -8.36
N ALA A 138 5.24 -5.66 -9.51
CA ALA A 138 5.79 -6.01 -10.81
C ALA A 138 7.02 -5.19 -11.22
N GLU A 139 7.20 -3.99 -10.65
CA GLU A 139 8.25 -3.05 -11.09
C GLU A 139 9.49 -3.07 -10.18
N ASP A 140 9.30 -3.14 -8.86
CA ASP A 140 10.40 -3.01 -7.90
C ASP A 140 11.32 -4.23 -7.84
N LEU A 141 10.77 -5.45 -7.98
CA LEU A 141 11.58 -6.66 -7.90
C LEU A 141 12.63 -6.75 -9.02
N PRO A 142 12.27 -6.55 -10.31
CA PRO A 142 13.25 -6.48 -11.38
C PRO A 142 14.39 -5.49 -11.11
N ALA A 143 14.06 -4.29 -10.61
CA ALA A 143 15.06 -3.28 -10.26
C ALA A 143 15.97 -3.77 -9.13
N ALA A 144 15.42 -4.39 -8.10
CA ALA A 144 16.17 -4.85 -6.93
C ALA A 144 17.09 -6.05 -7.20
N ILE A 145 16.72 -6.96 -8.13
CA ILE A 145 17.57 -8.10 -8.53
C ILE A 145 18.55 -7.77 -9.66
N GLY A 146 18.51 -6.55 -10.19
CA GLY A 146 19.36 -6.13 -11.31
C GLY A 146 18.96 -6.73 -12.66
N ALA A 147 17.66 -6.96 -12.87
CA ALA A 147 17.15 -7.42 -14.17
C ALA A 147 17.41 -6.35 -15.25
N SER A 148 17.70 -6.80 -16.48
CA SER A 148 17.95 -5.90 -17.61
C SER A 148 16.70 -5.19 -18.12
N THR A 149 15.53 -5.78 -17.93
CA THR A 149 14.22 -5.21 -18.25
C THR A 149 13.15 -5.84 -17.36
N SER A 150 12.05 -5.13 -17.13
CA SER A 150 10.81 -5.65 -16.55
C SER A 150 9.68 -5.78 -17.58
N ARG A 151 9.95 -5.39 -18.84
CA ARG A 151 8.96 -5.33 -19.92
C ARG A 151 9.53 -5.84 -21.24
N GLU A 152 8.64 -6.45 -22.01
CA GLU A 152 8.86 -6.76 -23.42
C GLU A 152 8.85 -5.47 -24.28
N ALA A 153 9.30 -5.58 -25.53
CA ALA A 153 9.26 -4.46 -26.49
C ALA A 153 7.83 -3.93 -26.75
N ASP A 154 6.81 -4.75 -26.48
CA ASP A 154 5.39 -4.41 -26.60
C ASP A 154 4.78 -3.80 -25.31
N GLY A 155 5.59 -3.65 -24.25
CA GLY A 155 5.18 -3.05 -22.98
C GLY A 155 4.53 -4.02 -21.98
N ARG A 156 4.34 -5.30 -22.31
CA ARG A 156 3.86 -6.32 -21.36
C ARG A 156 4.96 -6.68 -20.35
N TYR A 157 4.57 -7.05 -19.13
CA TYR A 157 5.49 -7.59 -18.13
C TYR A 157 5.99 -8.97 -18.55
N THR A 158 7.29 -9.22 -18.32
CA THR A 158 7.96 -10.52 -18.48
C THR A 158 7.76 -11.42 -17.27
#